data_AF-B3TWA2-F1
#
_entry.id   AF-B3TWA2-F1
#
_cell.length_a   1.000
_cell.length_b   1.000
_cell.length_c   1.000
_cell.angle_alpha   90.00
_cell.angle_beta   90.00
_cell.angle_gamma   90.00
#
_symmetry.space_group_name_H-M   'P 1'
#
loop_
_entity.id
_entity.type
_entity.pdbx_description
1 polymer ?
#
loop_
_entity_poly.entity_id
_entity_poly.type
_entity_poly.pdbx_seq_one_letter_code
_entity_poly.pdbx_strand_id
1 'polypeptide(L)' 'VDTTILGLDDVRAKEMPYIASMGIYVFSKDVMLQLLREQFPGANDFGSEVIPGATTIGKRVQAY' A
#
# COMPACT_ATOMS: atom_id res chain seq x y z
N VAL A 1 4.83 5.50 13.42
CA VAL A 1 3.61 4.80 12.95
C VAL A 1 3.13 3.94 14.11
N ASP A 2 1.83 3.85 14.36
CA ASP A 2 1.32 2.98 15.42
C ASP A 2 1.27 1.54 14.92
N THR A 3 2.22 0.71 15.34
CA THR A 3 2.33 -0.69 14.91
C THR A 3 1.56 -1.64 15.83
N THR A 4 0.92 -1.13 16.91
CA THR A 4 0.04 -1.93 17.77
C THR A 4 -1.22 -2.41 17.03
N ILE A 5 -1.66 -1.64 16.02
CA ILE A 5 -2.78 -2.02 15.13
C ILE A 5 -2.49 -3.31 14.35
N LEU A 6 -1.20 -3.67 14.21
CA LEU A 6 -0.74 -4.90 13.56
C LEU A 6 -0.52 -6.05 14.56
N GLY A 7 -0.99 -5.90 15.80
CA GLY A 7 -0.89 -6.93 16.85
C GLY A 7 0.43 -6.95 17.62
N LEU A 8 1.26 -5.91 17.51
CA LEU A 8 2.46 -5.75 18.32
C LEU A 8 2.11 -5.21 19.72
N ASP A 9 2.79 -5.71 20.75
CA ASP A 9 2.76 -5.13 22.09
C ASP A 9 3.55 -3.81 22.14
N ASP A 10 3.29 -3.00 23.17
CA ASP A 10 3.87 -1.65 23.32
C ASP A 10 5.41 -1.62 23.31
N VAL A 11 6.06 -2.69 23.80
CA VAL A 11 7.53 -2.76 23.85
C VAL A 11 8.05 -2.96 22.43
N ARG A 12 7.52 -3.97 21.73
CA ARG A 12 7.92 -4.26 20.34
C ARG A 12 7.51 -3.16 19.37
N ALA A 13 6.38 -2.50 19.60
CA ALA A 13 5.94 -1.38 18.78
C ALA A 13 6.90 -0.19 18.86
N LYS A 14 7.51 0.05 20.03
CA LYS A 14 8.56 1.07 20.20
C LYS A 14 9.88 0.67 19.54
N GLU A 15 10.23 -0.61 19.57
CA GLU A 15 11.45 -1.12 18.93
C GLU A 15 11.33 -1.17 17.39
N MET A 16 10.13 -1.42 16.88
CA MET A 16 9.81 -1.51 15.45
C MET A 16 8.74 -0.47 15.05
N PRO A 17 9.09 0.84 15.01
CA PRO A 17 8.12 1.91 14.78
C PRO A 17 7.79 2.15 13.28
N TYR A 18 8.02 1.14 12.44
CA TYR A 18 7.90 1.20 10.98
C TYR A 18 6.97 0.11 10.46
N ILE A 19 6.20 0.46 9.42
CA ILE A 19 5.42 -0.52 8.64
C ILE A 19 6.04 -0.58 7.26
N ALA A 20 6.39 -1.79 6.82
CA ALA A 20 6.89 -2.06 5.47
C ALA A 20 5.86 -2.88 4.69
N SER A 21 5.73 -2.60 3.40
CA SER A 21 4.88 -3.40 2.51
C SER A 21 5.43 -4.82 2.39
N MET A 22 4.56 -5.81 2.49
CA MET A 22 4.90 -7.23 2.26
C MET A 22 4.80 -7.64 0.78
N GLY A 23 4.36 -6.74 -0.11
CA GLY A 23 4.21 -7.05 -1.54
C GLY A 23 2.94 -7.83 -1.91
N ILE A 24 1.96 -7.88 -1.00
CA ILE A 24 0.67 -8.56 -1.22
C ILE A 24 -0.44 -7.52 -1.13
N TYR A 25 -1.35 -7.53 -2.12
CA TYR A 25 -2.35 -6.48 -2.29
C TYR A 25 -3.72 -7.06 -2.65
N VAL A 26 -4.78 -6.37 -2.23
CA VAL A 26 -6.16 -6.65 -2.66
C VAL A 26 -6.71 -5.43 -3.37
N PHE A 27 -7.25 -5.63 -4.57
CA PHE A 27 -7.81 -4.56 -5.38
C PHE A 27 -9.26 -4.84 -5.74
N SER A 28 -10.07 -3.78 -5.78
CA SER A 28 -11.32 -3.83 -6.54
C SER A 28 -10.99 -3.97 -8.03
N LYS A 29 -11.72 -4.84 -8.73
CA LYS A 29 -11.45 -5.17 -10.14
C LYS A 29 -11.33 -3.92 -11.03
N ASP A 30 -12.28 -2.99 -10.92
CA ASP A 30 -12.31 -1.79 -11.77
C ASP A 30 -11.17 -0.84 -11.46
N VAL A 31 -10.74 -0.76 -10.19
CA VAL A 31 -9.57 0.02 -9.78
C VAL A 31 -8.31 -0.54 -10.41
N MET A 32 -8.15 -1.87 -10.44
CA MET A 32 -6.98 -2.50 -11.08
C MET A 32 -6.92 -2.15 -12.58
N LEU A 33 -8.05 -2.25 -13.29
CA LEU A 33 -8.11 -1.92 -14.71
C LEU A 33 -7.76 -0.45 -14.98
N GLN A 34 -8.34 0.47 -14.20
CA GLN A 34 -8.08 1.90 -14.34
C GLN A 34 -6.60 2.22 -14.06
N LEU A 35 -6.03 1.66 -12.99
CA LEU A 35 -4.63 1.93 -12.62
C LEU A 35 -3.65 1.44 -13.70
N LEU A 36 -3.80 0.20 -14.16
CA LEU A 36 -2.81 -0.41 -15.07
C LEU A 36 -2.98 -0.05 -16.53
N ARG A 37 -4.20 0.31 -16.98
CA ARG A 37 -4.45 0.61 -18.40
C ARG A 37 -4.50 2.10 -18.70
N GLU A 38 -5.05 2.88 -17.78
CA GLU A 38 -5.37 4.29 -18.05
C GLU A 38 -4.40 5.23 -17.32
N GLN A 39 -4.17 5.01 -16.02
CA GLN A 39 -3.42 5.96 -15.19
C GLN A 39 -1.90 5.74 -15.28
N PHE A 40 -1.46 4.49 -15.21
CA PHE A 40 -0.03 4.12 -15.14
C PHE A 40 0.34 3.02 -16.16
N PRO A 41 0.05 3.18 -17.46
CA PRO A 41 0.29 2.14 -18.46
C PRO A 41 1.76 1.76 -18.66
N GLY A 42 2.69 2.62 -18.23
CA GLY A 42 4.14 2.38 -18.31
C GLY A 42 4.77 1.94 -16.98
N ALA A 43 3.99 1.77 -15.91
CA ALA A 43 4.52 1.29 -14.64
C ALA A 43 4.90 -0.20 -14.76
N ASN A 44 6.06 -0.53 -14.21
CA ASN A 44 6.65 -1.85 -14.21
C ASN A 44 6.61 -2.50 -12.82
N ASP A 45 6.46 -1.73 -11.74
CA ASP A 45 6.43 -2.25 -10.37
C ASP A 45 5.22 -1.75 -9.55
N PHE A 46 4.58 -2.69 -8.85
CA PHE A 46 3.42 -2.35 -8.02
C PHE A 46 3.81 -1.57 -6.76
N GLY A 47 4.85 -2.01 -6.05
CA GLY A 47 5.16 -1.50 -4.72
C GLY A 47 5.73 -0.09 -4.74
N SER A 48 6.53 0.23 -5.76
CA SER A 48 7.25 1.49 -5.89
C SER A 48 6.63 2.48 -6.87
N GLU A 49 5.78 2.04 -7.81
CA GLU A 49 5.17 2.92 -8.81
C GLU A 49 3.63 2.95 -8.71
N VAL A 50 2.96 1.79 -8.85
CA VAL A 50 1.48 1.77 -8.93
C VAL A 50 0.82 2.17 -7.60
N ILE A 51 1.26 1.62 -6.47
CA ILE A 51 0.67 1.91 -5.14
C ILE A 51 0.94 3.36 -4.70
N PRO A 52 2.18 3.89 -4.80
CA PRO A 52 2.43 5.32 -4.54
C PRO A 52 1.68 6.23 -5.49
N GLY A 53 1.59 5.88 -6.78
CA GLY A 53 0.81 6.60 -7.78
C GLY A 53 -0.69 6.65 -7.44
N ALA A 54 -1.28 5.52 -7.07
CA ALA A 54 -2.68 5.42 -6.67
C ALA A 54 -3.00 6.32 -5.47
N THR A 55 -2.10 6.37 -4.48
CA THR A 55 -2.21 7.26 -3.31
C THR A 55 -2.17 8.73 -3.72
N THR A 56 -1.27 9.08 -4.65
CA THR A 56 -1.07 10.45 -5.13
C THR A 56 -2.29 10.99 -5.88
N ILE A 57 -2.97 10.15 -6.66
CA ILE A 57 -4.21 10.51 -7.37
C ILE A 57 -5.48 10.37 -6.50
N GLY A 58 -5.32 10.18 -5.18
CA GLY A 58 -6.42 10.17 -4.22
C GLY A 58 -7.26 8.90 -4.18
N LYS A 59 -6.76 7.75 -4.67
CA LYS A 59 -7.42 6.45 -4.43
C LYS A 59 -7.31 6.07 -2.95
N ARG A 60 -8.31 5.34 -2.45
CA ARG A 60 -8.31 4.81 -1.08
C ARG A 60 -7.34 3.62 -0.98
N VAL A 61 -6.16 3.85 -0.42
CA VAL A 61 -5.16 2.82 -0.09
C VAL A 61 -5.16 2.61 1.43
N GLN A 62 -5.32 1.37 1.88
CA GLN A 62 -5.44 1.00 3.29
C GLN A 62 -4.43 -0.10 3.62
N ALA A 63 -3.74 0.03 4.76
CA ALA A 63 -2.89 -1.03 5.31
C ALA A 63 -3.73 -1.99 6.16
N TYR A 64 -3.38 -3.28 6.12
CA TYR A 64 -3.93 -4.37 6.93
C TYR A 64 -2.78 -5.23 7.44
#